data_AF-A0A9Q3W7U6-F1
#
_entry.id   AF-A0A9Q3W7U6-F1
#
_cell.length_a   1.000
_cell.length_b   1.000
_cell.length_c   1.000
_cell.angle_alpha   90.00
_cell.angle_beta   90.00
_cell.angle_gamma   90.00
#
_symmetry.space_group_name_H-M   'P 1'
#
loop_
_entity.id
_entity.type
_entity.pdbx_description
1 polymer ?
#
loop_
_entity_poly.entity_id
_entity_poly.type
_entity_poly.pdbx_seq_one_letter_code
_entity_poly.pdbx_strand_id
1 'polypeptide(L)'
;MAKDWPERIPEGEELPLLMRCCGYRFNRAGNVAVDPVPPEPEELAEAERLGWAPAQTISLSAADLIARAIAAAARLEPDQVAAAFVAGVGGSHPRGRQILISYAWARHLSGAPRTDSGLPDCGLAERSEVNFSDQALRLALGYVWNELPANFLPDLEAAAAQGLPSPSADDEAVFRRLIQVIGSQAPDTTPGELEKNLARLKLIPKSDKYARYGMLQALAEVGVIPNPILDPSWDRHIPYSERIAAHQQVKGSPRSDIVLPLAGWRGAEGIDGARLQQVFGIEPASPRSR
;
A
#
# COMPACT_ATOMS: atom_id res chain seq x y z
N MET A 1 -3.96 -21.68 17.34
CA MET A 1 -4.90 -20.71 17.93
C MET A 1 -5.91 -20.36 16.86
N ALA A 2 -7.20 -20.36 17.17
CA ALA A 2 -8.20 -19.76 16.29
C ALA A 2 -7.83 -18.28 16.11
N LYS A 3 -7.96 -17.72 14.90
CA LYS A 3 -7.64 -16.31 14.64
C LYS A 3 -8.82 -15.46 15.12
N ASP A 4 -8.53 -14.46 15.94
CA ASP A 4 -9.52 -13.60 16.61
C ASP A 4 -10.08 -12.48 15.72
N TRP A 5 -9.92 -12.55 14.39
CA TRP A 5 -10.44 -11.54 13.46
C TRP A 5 -10.73 -12.16 12.08
N PRO A 6 -11.60 -11.54 11.26
CA PRO A 6 -12.01 -12.11 10.01
C PRO A 6 -11.02 -11.70 8.92
N GLU A 7 -10.25 -12.65 8.38
CA GLU A 7 -9.23 -12.46 7.34
C GLU A 7 -9.82 -12.02 5.99
N ARG A 8 -10.47 -10.86 5.96
CA ARG A 8 -11.20 -10.31 4.81
C ARG A 8 -11.30 -8.80 4.92
N ILE A 9 -11.72 -8.18 3.83
CA ILE A 9 -12.04 -6.75 3.79
C ILE A 9 -13.57 -6.57 3.95
N PRO A 10 -14.04 -5.57 4.72
CA PRO A 10 -15.47 -5.33 4.85
C PRO A 10 -16.09 -4.84 3.55
N GLU A 11 -17.29 -5.35 3.25
CA GLU A 11 -18.02 -5.04 2.02
C GLU A 11 -19.49 -4.75 2.31
N GLY A 12 -20.19 -4.10 1.37
CA GLY A 12 -21.62 -3.80 1.49
C GLY A 12 -21.97 -3.03 2.77
N GLU A 13 -22.92 -3.56 3.53
CA GLU A 13 -23.41 -2.95 4.79
C GLU A 13 -22.41 -3.02 5.96
N GLU A 14 -21.38 -3.87 5.87
CA GLU A 14 -20.36 -3.96 6.92
C GLU A 14 -19.44 -2.74 6.93
N LEU A 15 -19.17 -2.17 5.76
CA LEU A 15 -18.30 -1.00 5.62
C LEU A 15 -18.84 0.20 6.42
N PRO A 16 -20.09 0.67 6.22
CA PRO A 16 -20.61 1.80 7.00
C PRO A 16 -20.76 1.47 8.49
N LEU A 17 -21.04 0.22 8.88
CA LEU A 17 -21.04 -0.20 10.28
C LEU A 17 -19.65 -0.04 10.91
N LEU A 18 -18.62 -0.60 10.27
CA LEU A 18 -17.25 -0.51 10.76
C LEU A 18 -16.71 0.91 10.77
N MET A 19 -17.08 1.72 9.79
CA MET A 19 -16.75 3.15 9.80
C MET A 19 -17.19 3.79 11.12
N ARG A 20 -18.45 3.60 11.53
CA ARG A 20 -18.94 4.13 12.80
C ARG A 20 -18.22 3.53 14.00
N CYS A 21 -18.05 2.20 14.02
CA CYS A 21 -17.37 1.50 15.11
C CYS A 21 -15.90 1.92 15.30
N CYS A 22 -15.21 2.29 14.22
CA CYS A 22 -13.81 2.70 14.26
C CYS A 22 -13.63 4.23 14.27
N GLY A 23 -14.71 5.01 14.41
CA GLY A 23 -14.64 6.48 14.50
C GLY A 23 -14.36 7.19 13.17
N TYR A 24 -14.97 6.71 12.08
CA TYR A 24 -14.94 7.33 10.76
C TYR A 24 -16.34 7.59 10.19
N ARG A 25 -16.41 8.56 9.29
CA ARG A 25 -17.59 8.86 8.48
C ARG A 25 -17.20 9.41 7.12
N PHE A 26 -18.14 9.44 6.20
CA PHE A 26 -18.02 10.29 5.02
C PHE A 26 -18.49 11.72 5.33
N ASN A 27 -17.69 12.72 4.95
CA ASN A 27 -18.12 14.11 5.00
C ASN A 27 -19.04 14.45 3.80
N ARG A 28 -19.55 15.68 3.74
CA ARG A 28 -20.45 16.14 2.66
C ARG A 28 -19.83 16.05 1.25
N ALA A 29 -18.51 16.06 1.15
CA ALA A 29 -17.79 15.92 -0.11
C ALA A 29 -17.51 14.44 -0.47
N GLY A 30 -17.98 13.49 0.35
CA GLY A 30 -17.73 12.05 0.17
C GLY A 30 -16.34 11.59 0.58
N ASN A 31 -15.56 12.42 1.29
CA ASN A 31 -14.24 12.06 1.78
C ASN A 31 -14.34 11.45 3.19
N VAL A 32 -13.45 10.51 3.49
CA VAL A 32 -13.33 9.94 4.85
C VAL A 32 -12.87 11.03 5.81
N ALA A 33 -13.52 11.10 6.96
CA ALA A 33 -13.17 11.99 8.07
C ALA A 33 -13.30 11.23 9.39
N VAL A 34 -12.54 11.67 10.39
CA VAL A 34 -12.73 11.20 11.77
C VAL A 34 -14.12 11.61 12.24
N ASP A 35 -14.83 10.66 12.84
CA ASP A 35 -16.07 10.89 13.55
C ASP A 35 -15.80 10.89 15.05
N PRO A 36 -15.95 12.03 15.75
CA PRO A 36 -15.77 12.07 17.19
C PRO A 36 -16.92 11.42 17.96
N VAL A 37 -18.03 11.06 17.29
CA VAL A 37 -19.16 10.38 17.91
C VAL A 37 -18.78 8.93 18.20
N PRO A 38 -18.78 8.50 19.48
CA PRO A 38 -18.55 7.10 19.82
C PRO A 38 -19.63 6.20 19.22
N PRO A 39 -19.31 4.94 18.85
CA PRO A 39 -20.31 4.01 18.37
C PRO A 39 -21.29 3.61 19.47
N GLU A 40 -22.53 3.32 19.09
CA GLU A 40 -23.53 2.82 20.03
C GLU A 40 -23.20 1.37 20.42
N PRO A 41 -23.55 0.92 21.65
CA PRO A 41 -23.28 -0.46 22.09
C PRO A 41 -23.85 -1.54 21.15
N GLU A 42 -25.00 -1.28 20.54
CA GLU A 42 -25.64 -2.18 19.58
C GLU A 42 -24.83 -2.33 18.28
N GLU A 43 -24.14 -1.27 17.86
CA GLU A 43 -23.29 -1.30 16.66
C GLU A 43 -22.01 -2.10 16.90
N LEU A 44 -21.41 -1.95 18.08
CA LEU A 44 -20.26 -2.77 18.49
C LEU A 44 -20.65 -4.25 18.59
N ALA A 45 -21.78 -4.56 19.22
CA ALA A 45 -22.28 -5.92 19.32
C ALA A 45 -22.58 -6.54 17.94
N GLU A 46 -23.09 -5.74 17.00
CA GLU A 46 -23.33 -6.18 15.63
C GLU A 46 -22.02 -6.44 14.89
N ALA A 47 -21.02 -5.56 15.03
CA ALA A 47 -19.70 -5.75 14.45
C ALA A 47 -19.04 -7.04 14.97
N GLU A 48 -19.11 -7.28 16.28
CA GLU A 48 -18.63 -8.52 16.93
C GLU A 48 -19.35 -9.77 16.42
N ARG A 49 -20.67 -9.69 16.23
CA ARG A 49 -21.47 -10.79 15.66
C ARG A 49 -21.04 -11.14 14.23
N LEU A 50 -20.59 -10.14 13.45
CA LEU A 50 -20.04 -10.31 12.10
C LEU A 50 -18.56 -10.71 12.08
N GLY A 51 -17.97 -10.92 13.27
CA GLY A 51 -16.60 -11.37 13.48
C GLY A 51 -15.58 -10.23 13.59
N TRP A 52 -16.00 -8.98 13.54
CA TRP A 52 -15.11 -7.83 13.67
C TRP A 52 -14.87 -7.46 15.14
N ALA A 53 -13.69 -6.97 15.46
CA ALA A 53 -13.34 -6.49 16.80
C ALA A 53 -12.77 -5.07 16.76
N PRO A 54 -13.61 -4.02 16.53
CA PRO A 54 -13.15 -2.63 16.35
C PRO A 54 -12.38 -2.06 17.53
N ALA A 55 -12.74 -2.47 18.76
CA ALA A 55 -12.09 -2.01 19.99
C ALA A 55 -10.85 -2.83 20.38
N GLN A 56 -10.55 -3.92 19.68
CA GLN A 56 -9.48 -4.83 20.06
C GLN A 56 -8.18 -4.51 19.32
N THR A 57 -7.10 -4.39 20.09
CA THR A 57 -5.74 -4.35 19.58
C THR A 57 -4.99 -5.58 20.04
N ILE A 58 -4.30 -6.24 19.12
CA ILE A 58 -3.56 -7.46 19.38
C ILE A 58 -2.06 -7.14 19.36
N SER A 59 -1.38 -7.50 20.45
CA SER A 59 0.06 -7.39 20.58
C SER A 59 0.74 -8.61 19.98
N LEU A 60 1.42 -8.45 18.85
CA LEU A 60 2.14 -9.53 18.16
C LEU A 60 3.65 -9.39 18.32
N SER A 61 4.35 -10.51 18.53
CA SER A 61 5.81 -10.50 18.42
C SER A 61 6.25 -10.30 16.97
N ALA A 62 7.44 -9.73 16.77
CA ALA A 62 8.04 -9.62 15.43
C ALA A 62 8.14 -11.00 14.75
N ALA A 63 8.53 -12.04 15.50
CA ALA A 63 8.64 -13.39 14.99
C ALA A 63 7.31 -13.93 14.44
N ASP A 64 6.21 -13.77 15.20
CA ASP A 64 4.87 -14.21 14.78
C ASP A 64 4.38 -13.42 13.57
N LEU A 65 4.62 -12.11 13.54
CA LEU A 65 4.21 -11.24 12.44
C LEU A 65 4.94 -11.61 11.15
N ILE A 66 6.27 -11.81 11.21
CA ILE A 66 7.09 -12.25 10.08
C ILE A 66 6.63 -13.62 9.58
N ALA A 67 6.42 -14.58 10.48
CA ALA A 67 6.00 -15.93 10.10
C ALA A 67 4.64 -15.91 9.37
N ARG A 68 3.67 -15.16 9.88
CA ARG A 68 2.35 -15.01 9.24
C ARG A 68 2.43 -14.27 7.91
N ALA A 69 3.22 -13.20 7.82
CA ALA A 69 3.40 -12.47 6.58
C ALA A 69 4.04 -13.32 5.47
N ILE A 70 5.06 -14.12 5.81
CA ILE A 70 5.68 -15.07 4.87
C ILE A 70 4.64 -16.09 4.40
N ALA A 71 3.87 -16.69 5.33
CA ALA A 71 2.88 -17.70 5.00
C ALA A 71 1.75 -17.15 4.12
N ALA A 72 1.31 -15.91 4.37
CA ALA A 72 0.31 -15.24 3.55
C ALA A 72 0.86 -14.89 2.16
N ALA A 73 2.05 -14.28 2.08
CA ALA A 73 2.67 -13.90 0.81
C ALA A 73 2.97 -15.12 -0.08
N ALA A 74 3.33 -16.27 0.50
CA ALA A 74 3.56 -17.51 -0.24
C ALA A 74 2.30 -18.07 -0.94
N ARG A 75 1.12 -17.55 -0.64
CA ARG A 75 -0.16 -17.91 -1.28
C ARG A 75 -0.57 -16.94 -2.38
N LEU A 76 0.23 -15.91 -2.64
CA LEU A 76 -0.07 -14.85 -3.60
C LEU A 76 0.86 -14.91 -4.81
N GLU A 77 0.27 -14.76 -5.99
CA GLU A 77 1.02 -14.72 -7.24
C GLU A 77 1.36 -13.27 -7.64
N PRO A 78 2.60 -12.97 -8.06
CA PRO A 78 3.02 -11.62 -8.44
C PRO A 78 2.10 -10.92 -9.45
N ASP A 79 1.63 -11.65 -10.47
CA ASP A 79 0.77 -11.10 -11.52
C ASP A 79 -0.60 -10.69 -10.97
N GLN A 80 -1.15 -11.45 -10.02
CA GLN A 80 -2.42 -11.12 -9.36
C GLN A 80 -2.27 -9.92 -8.43
N VAL A 81 -1.13 -9.80 -7.74
CA VAL A 81 -0.79 -8.63 -6.91
C VAL A 81 -0.71 -7.37 -7.77
N ALA A 82 -0.02 -7.45 -8.91
CA ALA A 82 0.07 -6.34 -9.87
C ALA A 82 -1.30 -5.96 -10.45
N ALA A 83 -2.12 -6.94 -10.83
CA ALA A 83 -3.48 -6.72 -11.33
C ALA A 83 -4.39 -6.05 -10.27
N ALA A 84 -4.31 -6.49 -9.02
CA ALA A 84 -5.04 -5.88 -7.92
C ALA A 84 -4.65 -4.43 -7.70
N PHE A 85 -3.36 -4.11 -7.81
CA PHE A 85 -2.89 -2.74 -7.75
C PHE A 85 -3.49 -1.87 -8.86
N VAL A 86 -3.57 -2.39 -10.09
CA VAL A 86 -4.25 -1.70 -11.21
C VAL A 86 -5.72 -1.42 -10.88
N ALA A 87 -6.44 -2.39 -10.33
CA ALA A 87 -7.83 -2.19 -9.88
C ALA A 87 -7.96 -1.12 -8.78
N GLY A 88 -6.99 -1.07 -7.86
CA GLY A 88 -6.93 -0.05 -6.81
C GLY A 88 -6.62 1.36 -7.31
N VAL A 89 -5.76 1.48 -8.32
CA VAL A 89 -5.45 2.75 -8.99
C VAL A 89 -6.66 3.22 -9.81
N GLY A 90 -7.33 2.33 -10.52
CA GLY A 90 -8.52 2.65 -11.30
C GLY A 90 -9.72 3.07 -10.46
N GLY A 91 -9.81 2.53 -9.25
CA GLY A 91 -10.79 2.93 -8.24
C GLY A 91 -11.99 2.01 -8.12
N SER A 92 -12.07 0.93 -8.92
CA SER A 92 -13.07 -0.14 -8.75
C SER A 92 -12.90 -0.87 -7.41
N HIS A 93 -11.65 -1.09 -7.00
CA HIS A 93 -11.33 -1.82 -5.77
C HIS A 93 -10.23 -1.11 -4.96
N PRO A 94 -10.56 -0.07 -4.18
CA PRO A 94 -9.57 0.72 -3.42
C PRO A 94 -8.62 -0.11 -2.53
N ARG A 95 -9.06 -1.26 -2.03
CA ARG A 95 -8.23 -2.23 -1.28
C ARG A 95 -6.98 -2.70 -2.01
N GLY A 96 -6.98 -2.68 -3.34
CA GLY A 96 -5.84 -3.08 -4.16
C GLY A 96 -4.65 -2.13 -4.09
N ARG A 97 -4.80 -0.91 -3.55
CA ARG A 97 -3.72 0.08 -3.54
C ARG A 97 -2.52 -0.30 -2.68
N GLN A 98 -2.72 -1.06 -1.61
CA GLN A 98 -1.69 -1.40 -0.62
C GLN A 98 -0.90 -2.67 -0.99
N ILE A 99 -1.55 -3.67 -1.60
CA ILE A 99 -1.01 -5.03 -1.71
C ILE A 99 0.35 -5.13 -2.39
N LEU A 100 0.63 -4.24 -3.34
CA LEU A 100 1.92 -4.23 -4.03
C LEU A 100 3.09 -3.94 -3.06
N ILE A 101 2.91 -3.00 -2.12
CA ILE A 101 3.90 -2.66 -1.09
C ILE A 101 4.02 -3.83 -0.09
N SER A 102 2.89 -4.31 0.42
CA SER A 102 2.86 -5.39 1.42
C SER A 102 3.53 -6.66 0.90
N TYR A 103 3.23 -7.04 -0.35
CA TYR A 103 3.82 -8.21 -1.00
C TYR A 103 5.31 -8.03 -1.29
N ALA A 104 5.73 -6.86 -1.81
CA ALA A 104 7.14 -6.55 -2.04
C ALA A 104 7.97 -6.70 -0.76
N TRP A 105 7.45 -6.21 0.37
CA TRP A 105 8.11 -6.36 1.67
C TRP A 105 8.19 -7.82 2.13
N ALA A 106 7.09 -8.59 2.03
CA ALA A 106 7.00 -9.93 2.61
C ALA A 106 7.69 -11.03 1.81
N ARG A 107 7.68 -10.95 0.47
CA ARG A 107 8.08 -12.04 -0.44
C ARG A 107 9.53 -12.51 -0.27
N HIS A 108 10.40 -11.68 0.28
CA HIS A 108 11.83 -11.97 0.47
C HIS A 108 12.23 -12.25 1.92
N LEU A 109 11.29 -12.18 2.87
CA LEU A 109 11.60 -12.33 4.30
C LEU A 109 12.07 -13.74 4.67
N SER A 110 11.63 -14.77 3.95
CA SER A 110 12.02 -16.16 4.21
C SER A 110 13.53 -16.38 4.00
N GLY A 111 14.10 -15.76 2.97
CA GLY A 111 15.52 -15.84 2.62
C GLY A 111 16.37 -14.68 3.14
N ALA A 112 15.78 -13.74 3.88
CA ALA A 112 16.49 -12.57 4.38
C ALA A 112 17.56 -12.95 5.43
N PRO A 113 18.74 -12.29 5.42
CA PRO A 113 19.76 -12.45 6.45
C PRO A 113 19.19 -12.19 7.84
N ARG A 114 19.62 -12.98 8.82
CA ARG A 114 19.19 -12.84 10.22
C ARG A 114 20.20 -11.99 10.98
N THR A 115 19.69 -11.11 11.84
CA THR A 115 20.46 -10.36 12.82
C THR A 115 20.81 -11.24 14.02
N ASP A 116 21.54 -10.70 15.00
CA ASP A 116 21.86 -11.38 16.27
C ASP A 116 20.60 -11.80 17.06
N SER A 117 19.46 -11.14 16.81
CA SER A 117 18.16 -11.53 17.39
C SER A 117 17.53 -12.78 16.75
N GLY A 118 18.12 -13.31 15.67
CA GLY A 118 17.55 -14.40 14.87
C GLY A 118 16.45 -13.98 13.89
N LEU A 119 16.11 -12.69 13.84
CA LEU A 119 15.10 -12.11 12.94
C LEU A 119 15.75 -11.25 11.84
N PRO A 120 15.13 -11.11 10.66
CA PRO A 120 15.57 -10.17 9.64
C PRO A 120 15.41 -8.71 10.10
N ASP A 121 16.26 -7.82 9.60
CA ASP A 121 16.15 -6.38 9.80
C ASP A 121 15.04 -5.79 8.92
N CYS A 122 13.77 -6.06 9.25
CA CYS A 122 12.62 -5.72 8.39
C CYS A 122 11.80 -4.52 8.84
N GLY A 123 12.30 -3.73 9.79
CA GLY A 123 11.65 -2.51 10.28
C GLY A 123 10.50 -2.75 11.27
N LEU A 124 10.41 -3.95 11.84
CA LEU A 124 9.48 -4.26 12.93
C LEU A 124 10.12 -3.97 14.29
N ALA A 125 9.33 -3.41 15.20
CA ALA A 125 9.66 -3.45 16.62
C ALA A 125 9.51 -4.88 17.17
N GLU A 126 10.14 -5.19 18.31
CA GLU A 126 10.06 -6.51 18.97
C GLU A 126 8.60 -6.97 19.16
N ARG A 127 7.72 -6.01 19.48
CA ARG A 127 6.27 -6.19 19.52
C ARG A 127 5.58 -5.08 18.77
N SER A 128 4.52 -5.43 18.04
CA SER A 128 3.67 -4.49 17.31
C SER A 128 2.22 -4.65 17.75
N GLU A 129 1.57 -3.53 18.02
CA GLU A 129 0.14 -3.47 18.31
C GLU A 129 -0.65 -3.34 17.01
N VAL A 130 -1.56 -4.28 16.74
CA VAL A 130 -2.33 -4.33 15.48
C VAL A 130 -3.82 -4.42 15.79
N ASN A 131 -4.58 -3.43 15.33
CA ASN A 131 -6.05 -3.49 15.29
C ASN A 131 -6.49 -3.96 13.90
N PHE A 132 -6.77 -5.25 13.74
CA PHE A 132 -7.08 -5.82 12.44
C PHE A 132 -8.37 -5.27 11.81
N SER A 133 -9.37 -4.90 12.62
CA SER A 133 -10.64 -4.34 12.13
C SER A 133 -10.46 -2.94 11.56
N ASP A 134 -9.73 -2.07 12.28
CA ASP A 134 -9.39 -0.72 11.79
C ASP A 134 -8.54 -0.81 10.52
N GLN A 135 -7.56 -1.72 10.47
CA GLN A 135 -6.71 -1.89 9.29
C GLN A 135 -7.50 -2.42 8.07
N ALA A 136 -8.35 -3.43 8.25
CA ALA A 136 -9.22 -3.93 7.19
C ALA A 136 -10.18 -2.85 6.66
N LEU A 137 -10.76 -2.05 7.55
CA LEU A 137 -11.57 -0.89 7.18
C LEU A 137 -10.76 0.13 6.35
N ARG A 138 -9.58 0.51 6.82
CA ARG A 138 -8.73 1.50 6.12
C ARG A 138 -8.31 0.98 4.73
N LEU A 139 -8.02 -0.31 4.60
CA LEU A 139 -7.82 -0.96 3.30
C LEU A 139 -9.05 -0.84 2.41
N ALA A 140 -10.26 -1.13 2.92
CA ALA A 140 -11.51 -0.98 2.17
C ALA A 140 -11.69 0.46 1.65
N LEU A 141 -11.26 1.44 2.45
CA LEU A 141 -11.29 2.87 2.11
C LEU A 141 -10.12 3.30 1.19
N GLY A 142 -9.20 2.40 0.87
CA GLY A 142 -8.08 2.62 -0.03
C GLY A 142 -6.93 3.41 0.56
N TYR A 143 -6.73 3.33 1.88
CA TYR A 143 -5.54 3.82 2.54
C TYR A 143 -4.33 2.99 2.13
N VAL A 144 -3.16 3.62 2.21
CA VAL A 144 -1.87 3.01 1.92
C VAL A 144 -0.89 3.40 3.02
N TRP A 145 -0.08 2.45 3.46
CA TRP A 145 0.99 2.65 4.42
C TRP A 145 2.31 2.29 3.77
N ASN A 146 3.28 3.19 3.92
CA ASN A 146 4.67 2.87 3.71
C ASN A 146 5.40 2.96 5.06
N GLU A 147 6.49 2.20 5.21
CA GLU A 147 7.34 2.21 6.41
C GLU A 147 6.67 1.80 7.73
N LEU A 148 5.47 1.20 7.68
CA LEU A 148 4.77 0.65 8.85
C LEU A 148 4.49 -0.85 8.65
N PRO A 149 5.52 -1.73 8.73
CA PRO A 149 5.38 -3.13 8.32
C PRO A 149 4.35 -3.92 9.12
N ALA A 150 4.03 -3.49 10.35
CA ALA A 150 2.98 -4.11 11.14
C ALA A 150 1.59 -4.01 10.47
N ASN A 151 1.35 -2.95 9.69
CA ASN A 151 0.09 -2.72 8.98
C ASN A 151 -0.01 -3.53 7.68
N PHE A 152 1.07 -4.17 7.23
CA PHE A 152 1.07 -4.99 6.01
C PHE A 152 0.45 -6.37 6.23
N LEU A 153 0.49 -6.88 7.47
CA LEU A 153 -0.02 -8.21 7.78
C LEU A 153 -1.54 -8.36 7.53
N PRO A 154 -2.43 -7.45 8.01
CA PRO A 154 -3.86 -7.53 7.71
C PRO A 154 -4.17 -7.59 6.21
N ASP A 155 -3.43 -6.81 5.41
CA ASP A 155 -3.58 -6.78 3.95
C ASP A 155 -3.18 -8.11 3.31
N LEU A 156 -2.01 -8.65 3.68
CA LEU A 156 -1.53 -9.94 3.18
C LEU A 156 -2.46 -11.10 3.55
N GLU A 157 -2.91 -11.17 4.80
CA GLU A 157 -3.80 -12.23 5.27
C GLU A 157 -5.18 -12.14 4.62
N ALA A 158 -5.76 -10.94 4.50
CA ALA A 158 -7.02 -10.73 3.78
C ALA A 158 -6.89 -11.11 2.30
N ALA A 159 -5.81 -10.69 1.63
CA ALA A 159 -5.53 -11.07 0.25
C ALA A 159 -5.40 -12.59 0.07
N ALA A 160 -4.67 -13.26 0.97
CA ALA A 160 -4.47 -14.70 0.90
C ALA A 160 -5.76 -15.48 1.16
N ALA A 161 -6.63 -15.00 2.05
CA ALA A 161 -7.87 -15.68 2.43
C ALA A 161 -9.06 -15.38 1.50
N GLN A 162 -9.29 -14.11 1.15
CA GLN A 162 -10.42 -13.67 0.30
C GLN A 162 -10.07 -13.67 -1.20
N GLY A 163 -8.78 -13.61 -1.53
CA GLY A 163 -8.32 -13.42 -2.90
C GLY A 163 -8.20 -11.95 -3.29
N LEU A 164 -7.56 -11.73 -4.43
CA LEU A 164 -7.24 -10.41 -4.97
C LEU A 164 -8.26 -9.96 -6.03
N PRO A 165 -8.60 -8.66 -6.08
CA PRO A 165 -9.50 -8.15 -7.11
C PRO A 165 -8.80 -8.12 -8.47
N SER A 166 -9.58 -8.26 -9.55
CA SER A 166 -9.10 -8.09 -10.92
C SER A 166 -9.48 -6.71 -11.45
N PRO A 167 -8.64 -6.07 -12.28
CA PRO A 167 -8.95 -4.78 -12.88
C PRO A 167 -10.01 -4.91 -13.97
N SER A 168 -10.85 -3.88 -14.08
CA SER A 168 -11.69 -3.65 -15.25
C SER A 168 -10.92 -2.92 -16.36
N ALA A 169 -11.48 -2.85 -17.57
CA ALA A 169 -10.89 -2.09 -18.67
C ALA A 169 -10.71 -0.59 -18.35
N ASP A 170 -11.64 -0.02 -17.57
CA ASP A 170 -11.54 1.37 -17.12
C ASP A 170 -10.39 1.55 -16.13
N ASP A 171 -10.17 0.58 -15.24
CA ASP A 171 -9.05 0.62 -14.29
C ASP A 171 -7.72 0.59 -15.04
N GLU A 172 -7.58 -0.29 -16.03
CA GLU A 172 -6.38 -0.34 -16.84
C GLU A 172 -6.16 0.95 -17.64
N ALA A 173 -7.23 1.59 -18.13
CA ALA A 173 -7.12 2.85 -18.85
C ALA A 173 -6.61 3.98 -17.93
N VAL A 174 -7.12 4.05 -16.70
CA VAL A 174 -6.62 4.99 -15.67
C VAL A 174 -5.16 4.70 -15.34
N PHE A 175 -4.80 3.44 -15.15
CA PHE A 175 -3.42 3.04 -14.85
C PHE A 175 -2.45 3.40 -15.99
N ARG A 176 -2.78 3.06 -17.25
CA ARG A 176 -1.96 3.46 -18.41
C ARG A 176 -1.80 4.98 -18.49
N ARG A 177 -2.86 5.73 -18.19
CA ARG A 177 -2.81 7.19 -18.15
C ARG A 177 -1.92 7.71 -17.00
N LEU A 178 -1.93 7.06 -15.84
CA LEU A 178 -1.03 7.38 -14.72
C LEU A 178 0.44 7.23 -15.16
N ILE A 179 0.79 6.10 -15.75
CA ILE A 179 2.14 5.84 -16.26
C ILE A 179 2.57 6.89 -17.28
N GLN A 180 1.68 7.26 -18.23
CA GLN A 180 1.96 8.32 -19.20
C GLN A 180 2.23 9.67 -18.52
N VAL A 181 1.46 10.03 -17.49
CA VAL A 181 1.67 11.29 -16.77
C VAL A 181 3.02 11.27 -16.07
N ILE A 182 3.37 10.19 -15.35
CA ILE A 182 4.67 10.09 -14.66
C ILE A 182 5.83 10.19 -15.64
N GLY A 183 5.78 9.44 -16.75
CA GLY A 183 6.86 9.41 -17.76
C GLY A 183 6.99 10.68 -18.61
N SER A 184 6.08 11.65 -18.48
CA SER A 184 6.10 12.92 -19.23
C SER A 184 6.38 14.16 -18.37
N GLN A 185 6.84 13.97 -17.13
CA GLN A 185 7.17 15.09 -16.27
C GLN A 185 8.41 15.84 -16.76
N ALA A 186 8.52 17.12 -16.37
CA ALA A 186 9.71 17.90 -16.64
C ALA A 186 10.91 17.36 -15.83
N PRO A 187 12.16 17.50 -16.31
CA PRO A 187 13.33 16.88 -15.68
C PRO A 187 13.48 17.13 -14.17
N ASP A 188 13.18 18.35 -13.72
CA ASP A 188 13.34 18.75 -12.32
C ASP A 188 12.09 18.50 -11.46
N THR A 189 11.02 17.93 -12.03
CA THR A 189 9.78 17.66 -11.28
C THR A 189 10.07 16.76 -10.08
N THR A 190 9.63 17.21 -8.91
CA THR A 190 9.70 16.44 -7.66
C THR A 190 8.48 15.54 -7.48
N PRO A 191 8.55 14.50 -6.61
CA PRO A 191 7.39 13.67 -6.29
C PRO A 191 6.19 14.46 -5.76
N GLY A 192 6.46 15.53 -4.99
CA GLY A 192 5.41 16.42 -4.48
C GLY A 192 4.70 17.23 -5.57
N GLU A 193 5.42 17.63 -6.62
CA GLU A 193 4.84 18.31 -7.77
C GLU A 193 4.08 17.35 -8.69
N LEU A 194 4.60 16.13 -8.87
CA LEU A 194 3.91 15.06 -9.59
C LEU A 194 2.55 14.75 -8.93
N GLU A 195 2.51 14.60 -7.61
CA GLU A 195 1.25 14.38 -6.88
C GLU A 195 0.25 15.52 -7.09
N LYS A 196 0.69 16.78 -6.97
CA LYS A 196 -0.16 17.95 -7.23
C LYS A 196 -0.69 17.97 -8.66
N ASN A 197 0.14 17.57 -9.63
CA ASN A 197 -0.28 17.47 -11.02
C ASN A 197 -1.36 16.40 -11.20
N LEU A 198 -1.18 15.21 -10.60
CA LEU A 198 -2.18 14.14 -10.60
C LEU A 198 -3.49 14.58 -9.95
N ALA A 199 -3.42 15.32 -8.83
CA ALA A 199 -4.58 15.90 -8.17
C ALA A 199 -5.35 16.86 -9.08
N ARG A 200 -4.64 17.75 -9.79
CA ARG A 200 -5.22 18.71 -10.73
C ARG A 200 -5.88 18.02 -11.92
N LEU A 201 -5.27 16.95 -12.43
CA LEU A 201 -5.83 16.14 -13.52
C LEU A 201 -7.07 15.34 -13.09
N LYS A 202 -7.31 15.19 -11.78
CA LYS A 202 -8.37 14.34 -11.21
C LYS A 202 -8.35 12.92 -11.80
N LEU A 203 -7.15 12.43 -12.08
CA LEU A 203 -6.96 11.19 -12.83
C LEU A 203 -7.43 9.97 -12.05
N ILE A 204 -7.13 9.94 -10.75
CA ILE A 204 -7.43 8.79 -9.90
C ILE A 204 -8.69 9.10 -9.09
N PRO A 205 -9.81 8.39 -9.33
CA PRO A 205 -11.08 8.64 -8.63
C PRO A 205 -10.93 8.48 -7.12
N LYS A 206 -11.63 9.36 -6.36
CA LYS A 206 -11.73 9.28 -4.90
C LYS A 206 -10.36 9.09 -4.21
N SER A 207 -9.34 9.79 -4.70
CA SER A 207 -8.01 9.82 -4.08
C SER A 207 -7.78 11.13 -3.37
N ASP A 208 -7.29 11.05 -2.14
CA ASP A 208 -6.67 12.19 -1.47
C ASP A 208 -5.16 12.22 -1.76
N LYS A 209 -4.47 13.16 -1.11
CA LYS A 209 -3.02 13.33 -1.23
C LYS A 209 -2.26 12.05 -0.83
N TYR A 210 -2.67 11.41 0.26
CA TYR A 210 -1.97 10.26 0.83
C TYR A 210 -2.17 8.99 0.01
N ALA A 211 -3.38 8.76 -0.51
CA ALA A 211 -3.64 7.68 -1.45
C ALA A 211 -2.78 7.83 -2.72
N ARG A 212 -2.66 9.05 -3.27
CA ARG A 212 -1.79 9.32 -4.43
C ARG A 212 -0.33 9.05 -4.13
N TYR A 213 0.20 9.50 -2.98
CA TYR A 213 1.57 9.14 -2.60
C TYR A 213 1.75 7.64 -2.42
N GLY A 214 0.80 6.96 -1.78
CA GLY A 214 0.83 5.51 -1.63
C GLY A 214 0.93 4.78 -2.96
N MET A 215 0.14 5.17 -3.95
CA MET A 215 0.20 4.59 -5.30
C MET A 215 1.55 4.86 -5.98
N LEU A 216 2.11 6.06 -5.83
CA LEU A 216 3.44 6.36 -6.36
C LEU A 216 4.55 5.59 -5.62
N GLN A 217 4.43 5.42 -4.30
CA GLN A 217 5.35 4.63 -3.49
C GLN A 217 5.32 3.16 -3.89
N ALA A 218 4.13 2.60 -4.10
CA ALA A 218 3.97 1.23 -4.59
C ALA A 218 4.69 1.01 -5.94
N LEU A 219 4.56 1.95 -6.88
CA LEU A 219 5.30 1.90 -8.14
C LEU A 219 6.81 2.02 -7.98
N ALA A 220 7.27 2.77 -6.97
CA ALA A 220 8.69 2.91 -6.66
C ALA A 220 9.27 1.67 -5.97
N GLU A 221 8.49 1.01 -5.09
CA GLU A 221 8.87 -0.24 -4.43
C GLU A 221 9.04 -1.42 -5.40
N VAL A 222 8.40 -1.33 -6.57
CA VAL A 222 8.59 -2.29 -7.68
C VAL A 222 9.53 -1.79 -8.77
N GLY A 223 10.09 -0.58 -8.62
CA GLY A 223 11.07 -0.01 -9.55
C GLY A 223 10.50 0.54 -10.85
N VAL A 224 9.18 0.58 -11.03
CA VAL A 224 8.55 1.24 -12.20
C VAL A 224 8.80 2.74 -12.15
N ILE A 225 8.70 3.33 -10.96
CA ILE A 225 9.32 4.62 -10.67
C ILE A 225 10.74 4.31 -10.20
N PRO A 226 11.78 4.54 -11.03
CA PRO A 226 13.15 4.21 -10.67
C PRO A 226 13.64 5.11 -9.52
N ASN A 227 14.58 4.57 -8.74
CA ASN A 227 15.27 5.32 -7.70
C ASN A 227 16.78 5.04 -7.80
N PRO A 228 17.63 6.07 -7.95
CA PRO A 228 19.08 5.87 -8.06
C PRO A 228 19.76 5.56 -6.71
N ILE A 229 19.05 5.70 -5.58
CA ILE A 229 19.65 5.59 -4.23
C ILE A 229 19.47 4.19 -3.64
N LEU A 230 18.31 3.57 -3.86
CA LEU A 230 17.91 2.33 -3.21
C LEU A 230 17.22 1.42 -4.22
N ASP A 231 17.63 0.15 -4.25
CA ASP A 231 17.01 -0.88 -5.09
C ASP A 231 15.53 -1.08 -4.71
N PRO A 232 14.68 -1.53 -5.65
CA PRO A 232 13.30 -1.87 -5.35
C PRO A 232 13.20 -3.04 -4.37
N SER A 233 12.33 -2.94 -3.36
CA SER A 233 12.04 -4.05 -2.43
C SER A 233 11.43 -5.26 -3.12
N TRP A 234 10.89 -5.08 -4.32
CA TRP A 234 10.38 -6.16 -5.15
C TRP A 234 11.43 -7.20 -5.54
N ASP A 235 12.71 -6.82 -5.62
CA ASP A 235 13.77 -7.69 -6.12
C ASP A 235 14.54 -8.40 -5.00
N ARG A 236 14.61 -7.78 -3.81
CA ARG A 236 15.28 -8.36 -2.64
C ARG A 236 14.76 -7.78 -1.33
N HIS A 237 15.09 -8.44 -0.22
CA HIS A 237 14.95 -7.83 1.09
C HIS A 237 15.88 -6.61 1.21
N ILE A 238 15.29 -5.48 1.59
CA ILE A 238 16.01 -4.25 1.96
C ILE A 238 15.99 -4.12 3.49
N PRO A 239 17.14 -4.29 4.18
CA PRO A 239 17.25 -4.05 5.61
C PRO A 239 16.78 -2.65 6.00
N TYR A 240 16.14 -2.50 7.16
CA TYR A 240 15.71 -1.19 7.65
C TYR A 240 16.91 -0.25 7.86
N SER A 241 18.03 -0.76 8.37
CA SER A 241 19.29 -0.02 8.47
C SER A 241 19.78 0.53 7.13
N GLU A 242 19.64 -0.24 6.05
CA GLU A 242 19.96 0.20 4.69
C GLU A 242 19.03 1.33 4.24
N ARG A 243 17.72 1.22 4.50
CA ARG A 243 16.76 2.32 4.19
C ARG A 243 17.08 3.60 4.93
N ILE A 244 17.46 3.52 6.21
CA ILE A 244 17.84 4.69 7.02
C ILE A 244 19.11 5.33 6.46
N ALA A 245 20.12 4.54 6.10
CA ALA A 245 21.34 5.06 5.48
C ALA A 245 21.06 5.73 4.12
N ALA A 246 20.19 5.12 3.30
CA ALA A 246 19.77 5.67 2.02
C ALA A 246 19.01 7.01 2.17
N HIS A 247 18.17 7.15 3.19
CA HIS A 247 17.43 8.39 3.45
C HIS A 247 18.34 9.61 3.68
N GLN A 248 19.55 9.39 4.22
CA GLN A 248 20.54 10.48 4.42
C GLN A 248 21.05 11.07 3.10
N GLN A 249 20.87 10.37 1.97
CA GLN A 249 21.31 10.81 0.65
C GLN A 249 20.22 11.59 -0.12
N VAL A 250 18.98 11.60 0.38
CA VAL A 250 17.86 12.26 -0.27
C VAL A 250 18.05 13.78 -0.22
N LYS A 251 18.13 14.40 -1.40
CA LYS A 251 18.11 15.86 -1.52
C LYS A 251 16.68 16.35 -1.37
N GLY A 252 16.39 17.13 -0.33
CA GLY A 252 15.05 17.66 -0.10
C GLY A 252 14.86 18.31 1.26
N SER A 253 13.63 18.71 1.56
CA SER A 253 13.27 19.22 2.88
C SER A 253 13.20 18.07 3.88
N PRO A 254 13.84 18.17 5.07
CA PRO A 254 13.69 17.18 6.15
C PRO A 254 12.26 17.11 6.71
N ARG A 255 11.36 18.01 6.29
CA ARG A 255 9.93 18.03 6.64
C ARG A 255 9.02 17.37 5.59
N SER A 256 9.59 16.64 4.63
CA SER A 256 8.82 15.95 3.60
C SER A 256 8.32 14.61 4.14
N ASP A 257 7.00 14.36 4.06
CA ASP A 257 6.40 13.05 4.39
C ASP A 257 6.59 12.02 3.26
N ILE A 258 7.31 12.37 2.19
CA ILE A 258 7.62 11.47 1.07
C ILE A 258 8.91 10.74 1.39
N VAL A 259 8.83 9.41 1.42
CA VAL A 259 9.89 8.50 1.86
C VAL A 259 10.49 7.75 0.66
N LEU A 260 11.66 7.15 0.83
CA LEU A 260 12.26 6.28 -0.19
C LEU A 260 11.40 5.01 -0.43
N PRO A 261 11.40 4.44 -1.64
CA PRO A 261 12.22 4.84 -2.81
C PRO A 261 11.75 6.11 -3.52
N LEU A 262 10.46 6.46 -3.42
CA LEU A 262 9.85 7.58 -4.18
C LEU A 262 10.56 8.92 -3.98
N ALA A 263 11.04 9.22 -2.77
CA ALA A 263 11.71 10.49 -2.47
C ALA A 263 12.96 10.77 -3.33
N GLY A 264 13.61 9.71 -3.83
CA GLY A 264 14.81 9.79 -4.67
C GLY A 264 14.52 10.18 -6.12
N TRP A 265 13.28 10.01 -6.59
CA TRP A 265 12.91 10.22 -7.98
C TRP A 265 12.84 11.70 -8.38
N ARG A 266 13.26 12.02 -9.60
CA ARG A 266 12.93 13.25 -10.32
C ARG A 266 12.35 12.94 -11.70
N GLY A 267 11.75 13.94 -12.32
CA GLY A 267 11.11 13.78 -13.62
C GLY A 267 12.06 13.38 -14.75
N ALA A 268 13.37 13.63 -14.62
CA ALA A 268 14.38 13.23 -15.58
C ALA A 268 14.49 11.70 -15.71
N GLU A 269 14.20 10.98 -14.63
CA GLU A 269 14.23 9.52 -14.57
C GLU A 269 12.98 8.88 -15.20
N GLY A 270 11.86 9.61 -15.25
CA GLY A 270 10.62 9.14 -15.89
C GLY A 270 10.11 7.82 -15.31
N ILE A 271 9.87 6.84 -16.18
CA ILE A 271 9.42 5.48 -15.84
C ILE A 271 10.42 4.47 -16.41
N ASP A 272 10.71 3.40 -15.67
CA ASP A 272 11.40 2.24 -16.21
C ASP A 272 10.40 1.36 -17.00
N GLY A 273 10.48 1.46 -18.33
CA GLY A 273 9.61 0.71 -19.23
C GLY A 273 9.85 -0.80 -19.23
N ALA A 274 11.08 -1.26 -18.98
CA ALA A 274 11.37 -2.69 -18.87
C ALA A 274 10.73 -3.25 -17.61
N ARG A 275 10.82 -2.50 -16.50
CA ARG A 275 10.17 -2.87 -15.24
C ARG A 275 8.65 -2.85 -15.34
N LEU A 276 8.09 -1.87 -16.03
CA LEU A 276 6.65 -1.79 -16.30
C LEU A 276 6.16 -3.03 -17.05
N GLN A 277 6.86 -3.43 -18.12
CA GLN A 277 6.53 -4.65 -18.86
C GLN A 277 6.69 -5.90 -18.00
N GLN A 278 7.75 -5.98 -17.20
CA GLN A 278 8.02 -7.14 -16.35
C GLN A 278 6.96 -7.34 -15.26
N VAL A 279 6.54 -6.27 -14.59
CA VAL A 279 5.63 -6.36 -13.42
C VAL A 279 4.16 -6.31 -13.82
N PHE A 280 3.82 -5.52 -14.85
CA PHE A 280 2.42 -5.26 -15.22
C PHE A 280 2.06 -5.78 -16.62
N GLY A 281 3.01 -6.30 -17.39
CA GLY A 281 2.76 -6.75 -18.76
C GLY A 281 2.41 -5.61 -19.74
N ILE A 282 2.73 -4.36 -19.40
CA ILE A 282 2.41 -3.18 -20.20
C ILE A 282 3.65 -2.65 -20.90
N GLU A 283 3.58 -2.54 -22.23
CA GLU A 283 4.65 -1.93 -23.00
C GLU A 283 4.71 -0.42 -22.76
N PRO A 284 5.90 0.16 -22.58
CA PRO A 284 6.04 1.60 -22.50
C PRO A 284 5.56 2.23 -23.81
N ALA A 285 4.82 3.34 -23.71
CA ALA A 285 4.37 4.06 -24.90
C ALA A 285 5.60 4.51 -25.72
N SER A 286 5.70 4.08 -26.98
CA SER A 286 6.77 4.53 -27.87
C SER A 286 6.86 6.06 -27.86
N PRO A 287 8.06 6.65 -27.71
CA PRO A 287 8.22 8.09 -27.80
C PRO A 287 7.69 8.52 -29.17
N ARG A 288 6.62 9.32 -29.18
CA ARG A 288 6.13 9.90 -30.42
C ARG A 288 7.29 10.69 -31.02
N SER A 289 7.78 10.25 -32.17
CA SER A 289 8.68 11.03 -33.01
C SER A 289 8.06 12.41 -33.17
N ARG A 290 8.74 13.45 -32.66
CA ARG A 290 8.35 14.84 -32.85
C ARG A 290 8.48 15.21 -34.31
#